data_AF-A0A0U1Q327-F1
#
_entry.id   AF-A0A0U1Q327-F1
#
_cell.length_a   1.000
_cell.length_b   1.000
_cell.length_c   1.000
_cell.angle_alpha   90.00
_cell.angle_beta   90.00
_cell.angle_gamma   90.00
#
_symmetry.space_group_name_H-M   'P 1'
#
loop_
_entity.id
_entity.type
_entity.pdbx_description
1 polymer ?
#
loop_
_entity_poly.entity_id
_entity_poly.type
_entity_poly.pdbx_seq_one_letter_code
_entity_poly.pdbx_strand_id
1 'polypeptide(L)' 'MSIFQRPHYKSEVTQFIEHLKKERPYLDQQQQQGRALLWDKDVNPRIWREYRAAEVPPKPYPYQPESVQESSAEPS' A
#
# COMPACT_ATOMS: atom_id res chain seq x y z
N MET A 1 15.23 -23.42 32.72
CA MET A 1 15.29 -21.94 32.67
C MET A 1 16.74 -21.54 32.43
N SER A 2 17.01 -20.75 31.40
CA SER A 2 18.37 -20.31 31.08
C SER A 2 18.80 -19.18 32.02
N ILE A 3 19.79 -19.45 32.86
CA ILE A 3 20.37 -18.50 33.81
C ILE A 3 21.16 -17.35 33.16
N PHE A 4 21.31 -17.36 31.82
CA PHE A 4 22.04 -16.36 31.06
C PHE A 4 21.18 -15.57 30.06
N GLN A 5 19.86 -15.78 30.06
CA GLN A 5 18.98 -14.98 29.22
C GLN A 5 18.92 -13.55 29.75
N ARG A 6 19.48 -12.62 28.97
CA ARG A 6 19.30 -11.20 29.19
C ARG A 6 17.85 -10.83 28.86
N PRO A 7 17.24 -9.87 29.59
CA PRO A 7 15.94 -9.35 29.20
C PRO A 7 16.05 -8.77 27.79
N HIS A 8 15.00 -8.95 26.99
CA HIS A 8 14.92 -8.33 25.67
C HIS A 8 15.02 -6.81 25.82
N TYR A 9 15.93 -6.20 25.07
CA TYR A 9 16.03 -4.75 25.03
C TYR A 9 14.71 -4.17 24.48
N LYS A 10 14.15 -3.20 25.21
CA LYS A 10 13.04 -2.38 24.74
C LYS A 10 13.51 -0.94 24.61
N SER A 11 13.35 -0.35 23.42
CA SER A 11 13.66 1.07 23.22
C SER A 11 12.73 1.95 24.03
N GLU A 12 13.18 3.16 24.36
CA GLU A 12 12.37 4.15 25.08
C GLU A 12 11.07 4.46 24.33
N VAL A 13 11.14 4.55 22.99
CA VAL A 13 9.95 4.74 22.13
C VAL A 13 8.94 3.62 22.32
N THR A 14 9.39 2.37 22.41
CA THR A 14 8.48 1.23 22.63
C THR A 14 7.81 1.32 24.01
N GLN A 15 8.58 1.65 25.04
CA GLN A 15 8.05 1.82 26.40
C GLN A 15 7.04 2.97 26.48
N PHE A 16 7.32 4.08 25.80
CA PHE A 16 6.42 5.22 25.68
C PHE A 16 5.09 4.83 25.01
N ILE A 17 5.13 4.13 23.87
CA ILE A 17 3.93 3.67 23.17
C ILE A 17 3.11 2.70 24.05
N GLU A 18 3.78 1.75 24.72
CA GLU A 18 3.12 0.82 25.65
C GLU A 18 2.41 1.56 26.78
N HIS A 19 3.06 2.59 27.36
CA HIS A 19 2.47 3.40 28.42
C HIS A 19 1.29 4.23 27.91
N LEU A 20 1.45 4.92 26.77
CA LEU A 20 0.40 5.73 26.15
C LEU A 20 -0.88 4.91 25.87
N LYS A 21 -0.73 3.68 25.35
CA LYS A 21 -1.86 2.78 25.09
C LYS A 21 -2.55 2.31 26.37
N LYS A 22 -1.79 2.09 27.45
CA LYS A 22 -2.38 1.74 28.77
C LYS A 22 -3.18 2.90 29.35
N GLU A 23 -2.65 4.11 29.27
CA GLU A 23 -3.35 5.31 29.77
C GLU A 23 -4.59 5.66 28.93
N ARG A 24 -4.53 5.40 27.62
CA ARG A 24 -5.57 5.80 26.67
C ARG A 24 -6.00 4.64 25.76
N PRO A 25 -6.74 3.65 26.29
CA PRO A 25 -7.16 2.47 25.52
C PRO A 25 -8.10 2.82 24.34
N TYR A 26 -8.77 3.97 24.38
CA TYR A 26 -9.64 4.45 23.30
C TYR A 26 -8.89 4.89 22.03
N LEU A 27 -7.57 5.11 22.10
CA LEU A 27 -6.77 5.55 20.95
C LEU A 27 -6.75 4.53 19.82
N ASP A 28 -6.79 3.23 20.13
CA ASP A 28 -6.79 2.20 19.10
C ASP A 28 -8.08 2.27 18.26
N GLN A 29 -9.24 2.52 18.90
CA GLN A 29 -10.51 2.71 18.20
C GLN A 29 -10.49 3.99 17.36
N GLN A 30 -9.97 5.10 17.92
CA GLN A 30 -9.84 6.36 17.16
C GLN A 30 -8.87 6.21 15.98
N GLN A 31 -7.80 5.44 16.13
CA GLN A 31 -6.86 5.15 15.05
C GLN A 31 -7.56 4.37 13.94
N GLN A 32 -8.34 3.34 14.27
CA GLN A 32 -9.13 2.57 13.30
C GLN A 32 -10.13 3.47 12.57
N GLN A 33 -10.88 4.30 13.30
CA GLN A 33 -11.82 5.26 12.72
C GLN A 33 -11.12 6.25 11.78
N GLY A 34 -9.97 6.79 12.19
CA GLY A 34 -9.18 7.70 11.37
C GLY A 34 -8.67 7.05 10.08
N ARG A 35 -8.24 5.78 10.14
CA ARG A 35 -7.88 5.03 8.93
C ARG A 35 -9.08 4.76 8.03
N ALA A 36 -10.23 4.40 8.59
CA ALA A 36 -11.46 4.14 7.83
C ALA A 36 -11.95 5.34 6.99
N LEU A 37 -11.58 6.58 7.35
CA LEU A 37 -11.98 7.76 6.59
C LEU A 37 -11.31 7.85 5.21
N LEU A 38 -10.00 7.59 5.12
CA LEU A 38 -9.23 7.86 3.90
C LEU A 38 -8.41 6.67 3.40
N TRP A 39 -8.08 5.72 4.27
CA TRP A 39 -7.14 4.63 4.00
C TRP A 39 -7.86 3.30 3.78
N ASP A 40 -8.71 2.89 4.71
CA ASP A 40 -9.44 1.62 4.63
C ASP A 40 -10.71 1.82 3.76
N LYS A 41 -10.51 2.04 2.46
CA LYS A 41 -11.60 2.18 1.48
C LYS A 41 -12.16 0.83 1.11
N ASP A 42 -13.47 0.66 1.23
CA ASP A 42 -14.16 -0.50 0.67
C ASP A 42 -14.19 -0.35 -0.86
N VAL A 43 -13.56 -1.30 -1.56
CA VAL A 43 -13.51 -1.25 -3.02
C VAL A 43 -14.21 -2.45 -3.62
N ASN A 44 -15.13 -2.16 -4.55
CA ASN A 44 -15.92 -3.20 -5.20
C ASN A 44 -15.01 -4.12 -6.05
N PRO A 45 -14.94 -5.42 -5.76
CA PRO A 45 -14.06 -6.34 -6.47
C PRO A 45 -14.44 -6.52 -7.94
N ARG A 46 -15.73 -6.33 -8.29
CA ARG A 46 -16.19 -6.36 -9.69
C ARG A 46 -15.61 -5.20 -10.47
N ILE A 47 -15.67 -3.99 -9.93
CA ILE A 47 -15.13 -2.78 -10.58
C ILE A 47 -13.62 -2.90 -10.74
N TRP A 48 -12.90 -3.41 -9.73
CA TRP A 48 -11.45 -3.69 -9.82
C TRP A 48 -11.08 -4.66 -10.95
N ARG A 49 -11.95 -5.63 -11.25
CA ARG A 49 -11.74 -6.56 -12.36
C ARG A 49 -11.94 -5.87 -13.70
N GLU A 50 -12.95 -5.00 -13.81
CA GLU A 50 -13.20 -4.20 -15.01
C GLU A 50 -12.04 -3.22 -15.27
N TYR A 51 -11.52 -2.56 -14.23
CA TYR A 51 -10.32 -1.71 -14.37
C TYR A 51 -9.09 -2.47 -14.86
N ARG A 52 -8.81 -3.65 -14.28
CA ARG A 52 -7.70 -4.50 -14.73
C ARG A 52 -7.88 -5.02 -16.16
N ALA A 53 -9.13 -5.29 -16.57
CA ALA A 53 -9.41 -5.71 -17.94
C ALA A 53 -9.20 -4.59 -18.97
N ALA A 54 -9.35 -3.33 -18.55
CA ALA A 54 -9.13 -2.14 -19.38
C ALA A 54 -7.69 -1.59 -19.28
N GLU A 55 -6.79 -2.26 -18.55
CA GLU A 55 -5.43 -1.79 -18.31
C GLU A 55 -4.60 -1.83 -19.61
N VAL A 56 -4.05 -0.68 -20.00
CA VAL A 56 -3.13 -0.58 -21.15
C VAL A 56 -1.72 -0.82 -20.64
N PRO A 57 -0.93 -1.73 -21.24
CA PRO A 57 0.44 -1.98 -20.81
C PRO A 57 1.26 -0.68 -20.90
N PRO A 58 1.94 -0.27 -19.81
CA PRO A 58 2.73 0.94 -19.82
C PRO A 58 3.92 0.77 -20.78
N LYS A 59 4.30 1.85 -21.47
CA LYS A 59 5.51 1.86 -22.30
C LYS A 59 6.74 1.59 -21.43
N PRO A 60 7.71 0.75 -21.87
CA PRO A 60 8.95 0.50 -21.13
C PRO A 60 9.74 1.79 -20.83
N TYR A 61 9.65 2.76 -21.73
CA TYR A 61 10.30 4.06 -21.62
C TYR A 61 9.27 5.18 -21.82
N PRO A 62 8.91 5.95 -20.77
CA PRO A 62 7.89 7.00 -20.82
C PRO A 62 8.13 8.10 -21.86
N TYR A 63 9.39 8.30 -22.23
CA TYR A 63 9.83 9.33 -23.18
C TYR A 63 10.19 8.76 -24.55
N GLN A 64 9.98 7.48 -24.80
CA GLN A 64 10.22 6.93 -26.12
C GLN A 64 9.19 7.53 -27.09
N PRO A 65 9.62 8.30 -28.11
CA PRO A 65 8.71 8.80 -29.12
C PRO A 65 8.04 7.61 -29.81
N GLU A 66 6.75 7.73 -30.12
CA GLU A 66 6.05 6.65 -30.82
C GLU A 66 6.71 6.42 -32.17
N SER A 67 7.09 5.18 -32.45
CA SER A 67 7.49 4.81 -33.80
C SER A 67 6.23 4.85 -34.67
N VAL A 68 6.16 5.81 -35.58
CA VAL A 68 5.16 5.83 -36.65
C VAL A 68 5.42 4.59 -37.51
N GLN A 69 4.67 3.52 -37.27
CA GLN A 69 4.67 2.35 -38.14
C GLN A 69 3.81 2.70 -39.35
N GLU A 70 4.45 3.21 -40.40
CA GLU A 70 3.82 3.45 -41.70
C GLU A 70 3.48 2.09 -42.32
N SER A 71 2.21 1.69 -42.20
CA SER A 71 1.64 0.51 -42.84
C SER A 71 1.81 0.63 -44.35
N SER A 72 2.87 0.02 -44.89
CA SER A 72 3.09 -0.14 -46.33
C SER A 72 1.97 -1.01 -46.93
N ALA A 73 0.89 -0.37 -47.35
CA ALA A 73 0.02 -0.91 -48.38
C ALA A 73 0.57 -0.42 -49.72
N GLU A 74 1.39 -1.24 -50.37
CA GLU A 74 1.63 -1.13 -51.81
C GLU A 74 0.36 -1.60 -52.54
N PRO A 75 -0.32 -0.76 -53.34
CA PRO A 75 -1.21 -1.27 -54.37
C PRO A 75 -0.38 -1.57 -55.62
N SER A 76 -0.55 -2.79 -56.14
CA SER A 76 0.00 -3.30 -57.41
C SER A 76 -0.43 -2.50 -58.63
#